data_AF-A0A377J3C0-F1
#
_entry.id   AF-A0A377J3C0-F1
#
_cell.length_a   1.000
_cell.length_b   1.000
_cell.length_c   1.000
_cell.angle_alpha   90.00
_cell.angle_beta   90.00
_cell.angle_gamma   90.00
#
_symmetry.space_group_name_H-M   'P 1'
#
loop_
_entity.id
_entity.type
_entity.pdbx_description
1 polymer ?
#
loop_
_entity_poly.entity_id
_entity_poly.type
_entity_poly.pdbx_seq_one_letter_code
_entity_poly.pdbx_strand_id
1 'polypeptide(L)'
;MQILRSHPISKKILGVEFYESQVKYPLLVHKFNHFDVLVEIIIKEKQRAIGVQPMLYVCFPITELQCNPTLLGRVAESKECGLLILDSKDKDFLLETFTIFGLLSKSHNYDVCEIIKIILNA
;
A
#
# COMPACT_ATOMS: atom_id res chain seq x y z
N MET A 1 10.38 -0.44 11.52
CA MET A 1 9.11 0.30 11.64
C MET A 1 8.27 -0.34 12.75
N GLN A 2 7.55 0.45 13.55
CA GLN A 2 6.85 -0.06 14.74
C GLN A 2 5.50 0.63 14.96
N ILE A 3 4.53 -0.11 15.50
CA ILE A 3 3.25 0.43 15.95
C ILE A 3 3.41 0.90 17.39
N LEU A 4 3.01 2.13 17.67
CA LEU A 4 3.19 2.74 18.98
C LEU A 4 1.87 2.83 19.74
N ARG A 5 1.93 2.69 21.05
CA ARG A 5 0.81 2.91 21.97
C ARG A 5 1.19 4.02 22.94
N SER A 6 0.37 5.05 23.06
CA SER A 6 0.62 6.14 23.99
C SER A 6 0.35 5.72 25.43
N HIS A 7 0.92 6.44 26.38
CA HIS A 7 0.52 6.29 27.77
C HIS A 7 -0.99 6.61 27.92
N PRO A 8 -1.76 5.80 28.67
CA PRO A 8 -3.17 6.08 28.87
C PRO A 8 -3.42 7.34 29.70
N ILE A 9 -4.48 8.08 29.37
CA ILE A 9 -4.93 9.27 30.11
C ILE A 9 -6.38 9.09 30.56
N SER A 10 -6.72 9.59 31.76
CA SER A 10 -8.11 9.52 32.26
C SER A 10 -9.03 10.38 31.40
N LYS A 11 -10.20 9.85 31.04
CA LYS A 11 -11.20 10.52 30.22
C LYS A 11 -12.60 10.15 30.68
N LYS A 12 -13.42 11.16 30.96
CA LYS A 12 -14.81 10.98 31.35
C LYS A 12 -15.73 11.11 30.15
N ILE A 13 -16.60 10.13 29.92
CA ILE A 13 -17.61 10.15 28.85
C ILE A 13 -18.96 9.85 29.48
N LEU A 14 -19.92 10.78 29.36
CA LEU A 14 -21.28 10.66 29.90
C LEU A 14 -21.33 10.22 31.39
N GLY A 15 -20.41 10.74 32.20
CA GLY A 15 -20.35 10.43 33.63
C GLY A 15 -19.50 9.20 34.00
N VAL A 16 -19.08 8.39 33.03
CA VAL A 16 -18.26 7.18 33.23
C VAL A 16 -16.79 7.50 32.96
N GLU A 17 -15.89 7.04 33.83
CA GLU A 17 -14.44 7.21 33.70
C GLU A 17 -13.80 6.09 32.85
N PHE A 18 -12.94 6.46 31.92
CA PHE A 18 -12.17 5.57 31.04
C PHE A 18 -10.69 5.94 31.08
N TYR A 19 -9.81 5.00 30.70
CA TYR A 19 -8.43 5.31 30.34
C TYR A 19 -8.28 5.24 28.83
N GLU A 20 -8.11 6.39 28.19
CA GLU A 20 -7.93 6.49 26.74
C GLU A 20 -6.44 6.40 26.38
N SER A 21 -6.11 5.61 25.36
CA SER A 21 -4.78 5.53 24.76
C SER A 21 -4.90 5.55 23.23
N GLN A 22 -3.87 6.06 22.55
CA GLN A 22 -3.80 6.11 21.09
C GLN A 22 -2.90 5.02 20.55
N VAL A 23 -3.36 4.33 19.50
CA VAL A 23 -2.53 3.44 18.68
C VAL A 23 -2.12 4.19 17.42
N LYS A 24 -0.81 4.34 17.18
CA LYS A 24 -0.25 5.07 16.04
C LYS A 24 0.37 4.11 15.03
N TYR A 25 -0.11 4.18 13.80
CA TYR A 25 0.33 3.35 12.68
C TYR A 25 1.23 4.17 11.73
N PRO A 26 2.47 3.74 11.46
CA PRO A 26 3.29 4.35 10.43
C PRO A 26 2.69 4.17 9.03
N LEU A 27 2.75 5.23 8.23
CA LEU A 27 2.44 5.28 6.81
C LEU A 27 3.65 5.91 6.10
N LEU A 28 4.14 5.25 5.05
CA LEU A 28 5.13 5.82 4.15
C LEU A 28 4.48 6.06 2.80
N VAL A 29 4.86 7.16 2.15
CA VAL A 29 4.37 7.52 0.82
C VAL A 29 5.56 7.78 -0.06
N HIS A 30 5.64 7.06 -1.18
CA HIS A 30 6.61 7.27 -2.24
C HIS A 30 5.89 7.77 -3.48
N LYS A 31 6.40 8.83 -4.09
CA LYS A 31 5.83 9.43 -5.31
C LYS A 31 6.73 9.15 -6.49
N PHE A 32 6.14 8.79 -7.62
CA PHE A 32 6.86 8.64 -8.88
C PHE A 32 6.90 9.98 -9.64
N ASN A 33 7.88 10.13 -10.54
CA ASN A 33 8.12 11.39 -11.27
C ASN A 33 6.99 11.75 -12.24
N HIS A 34 6.24 10.77 -12.75
CA HIS A 34 4.99 11.01 -13.46
C HIS A 34 3.85 11.16 -12.43
N PHE A 35 3.13 12.28 -12.51
CA PHE A 35 2.15 12.70 -11.51
C PHE A 35 1.07 11.65 -11.18
N ASP A 36 0.56 11.78 -9.95
CA ASP A 36 -0.54 11.08 -9.28
C ASP A 36 -0.45 9.57 -9.04
N VAL A 37 0.55 8.88 -9.60
CA VAL A 37 0.86 7.51 -9.13
C VAL A 37 1.74 7.58 -7.88
N LEU A 38 1.28 6.96 -6.81
CA LEU A 38 2.02 6.86 -5.55
C LEU A 38 1.97 5.45 -4.99
N VAL A 39 3.00 5.11 -4.24
CA VAL A 39 3.04 3.90 -3.42
C VAL A 39 2.85 4.28 -1.96
N GLU A 40 1.85 3.69 -1.33
CA GLU A 40 1.65 3.78 0.12
C GLU A 40 2.08 2.47 0.79
N ILE A 41 2.83 2.59 1.88
CA ILE A 41 3.21 1.46 2.71
C ILE A 41 2.61 1.67 4.09
N ILE A 42 1.66 0.81 4.45
CA ILE A 42 1.00 0.86 5.76
C ILE A 42 1.53 -0.28 6.62
N ILE A 43 1.96 0.04 7.84
CA ILE A 43 2.41 -0.97 8.80
C ILE A 43 1.24 -1.38 9.68
N LYS A 44 0.89 -2.68 9.66
CA LYS A 44 -0.20 -3.26 10.45
C LYS A 44 0.29 -4.41 11.31
N GLU A 45 -0.48 -4.81 12.32
CA GLU A 45 -0.22 -6.03 13.08
C GLU A 45 -0.38 -7.26 12.17
N LYS A 46 0.49 -8.26 12.35
CA LYS A 46 0.30 -9.54 11.66
C LYS A 46 -0.96 -10.23 12.16
N GLN A 47 -1.77 -10.77 11.24
CA GLN A 47 -2.89 -11.61 11.63
C GLN A 47 -2.38 -12.95 12.17
N ARG A 48 -2.79 -13.30 13.41
CA ARG A 48 -2.46 -14.57 14.08
C ARG A 48 -0.96 -14.84 14.25
N ALA A 49 -0.11 -13.80 14.27
CA ALA A 49 1.33 -13.92 14.51
C ALA A 49 1.88 -12.71 15.26
N ILE A 50 3.09 -12.85 15.81
CA ILE A 50 3.79 -11.76 16.50
C ILE A 50 4.49 -10.85 15.49
N GLY A 51 4.37 -9.54 15.70
CA GLY A 51 5.08 -8.51 14.96
C GLY A 51 4.19 -7.72 14.01
N VAL A 52 4.84 -6.99 13.11
CA VAL A 52 4.17 -6.12 12.14
C VAL A 52 4.37 -6.63 10.72
N GLN A 53 3.47 -6.26 9.83
CA GLN A 53 3.53 -6.54 8.42
C GLN A 53 3.34 -5.23 7.63
N PRO A 54 4.28 -4.92 6.71
CA PRO A 54 4.09 -3.84 5.76
C PRO A 54 3.13 -4.30 4.65
N MET A 55 2.16 -3.47 4.32
CA MET A 55 1.25 -3.63 3.19
C MET A 55 1.53 -2.53 2.18
N LEU A 56 1.83 -2.92 0.95
CA LEU A 56 2.09 -1.99 -0.16
C LEU A 56 0.81 -1.80 -0.98
N TYR A 57 0.46 -0.55 -1.22
CA TYR A 57 -0.64 -0.15 -2.10
C TYR A 57 -0.07 0.72 -3.22
N VAL A 58 -0.48 0.42 -4.45
CA VAL A 58 -0.25 1.29 -5.60
C VAL A 58 -1.53 2.08 -5.81
N CYS A 59 -1.42 3.41 -5.79
CA CYS A 59 -2.54 4.32 -5.97
C CYS A 59 -2.33 5.12 -7.25
N PHE A 60 -3.38 5.27 -8.04
CA PHE A 60 -3.40 6.07 -9.26
C PHE A 60 -4.80 6.66 -9.47
N PRO A 61 -4.94 7.78 -10.18
CA PRO A 61 -6.24 8.34 -10.53
C PRO A 61 -7.09 7.39 -11.35
N ILE A 62 -8.41 7.45 -11.17
CA ILE A 62 -9.36 6.70 -12.00
C ILE A 62 -9.28 7.10 -13.48
N THR A 63 -8.71 8.28 -13.79
CA THR A 63 -8.48 8.77 -15.16
C THR A 63 -7.38 8.00 -15.89
N GLU A 64 -6.53 7.25 -15.18
CA GLU A 64 -5.51 6.37 -15.78
C GLU A 64 -6.11 5.04 -16.28
N LEU A 65 -7.37 4.74 -15.94
CA LEU A 65 -8.04 3.53 -16.37
C LEU A 65 -8.70 3.72 -17.75
N GLN A 66 -8.40 2.80 -18.66
CA GLN A 66 -9.15 2.67 -19.91
C GLN A 66 -10.47 1.95 -19.66
N CYS A 67 -11.56 2.69 -19.83
CA CYS A 67 -12.95 2.19 -19.79
C CYS A 67 -13.76 2.86 -20.90
N ASN A 68 -14.67 2.12 -21.51
CA ASN A 68 -15.62 2.65 -22.50
C ASN A 68 -17.05 2.36 -22.03
N PRO A 69 -17.83 3.37 -21.59
CA PRO A 69 -17.48 4.79 -21.47
C PRO A 69 -16.53 5.08 -20.28
N THR A 70 -15.89 6.25 -20.25
CA THR A 70 -15.02 6.66 -19.13
C THR A 70 -15.75 6.58 -17.79
N LEU A 71 -15.05 6.21 -16.71
CA LEU A 71 -15.63 6.11 -15.37
C LEU A 71 -15.93 7.48 -14.73
N LEU A 72 -15.21 8.52 -15.14
CA LEU A 72 -15.37 9.85 -14.56
C LEU A 72 -16.77 10.42 -14.80
N GLY A 73 -17.42 10.90 -13.74
CA GLY A 73 -18.74 11.53 -13.81
C GLY A 73 -19.94 10.57 -13.81
N ARG A 74 -19.72 9.27 -13.54
CA ARG A 74 -20.80 8.29 -13.42
C ARG A 74 -20.52 7.26 -12.35
N VAL A 75 -21.52 6.41 -12.10
CA VAL A 75 -21.40 5.23 -11.23
C VAL A 75 -20.89 4.06 -12.07
N ALA A 76 -20.00 3.25 -11.48
CA ALA A 76 -19.54 2.01 -12.08
C ALA A 76 -20.68 0.97 -12.13
N GLU A 77 -20.79 0.24 -13.23
CA GLU A 77 -21.80 -0.81 -13.36
C GLU A 77 -21.41 -2.07 -12.57
N SER A 78 -22.39 -2.93 -12.32
CA SER A 78 -22.15 -4.19 -11.61
C SER A 78 -21.14 -5.05 -12.38
N LYS A 79 -20.02 -5.37 -11.73
CA LYS A 79 -18.90 -6.16 -12.30
C LYS A 79 -18.19 -5.46 -13.46
N GLU A 80 -18.30 -4.15 -13.57
CA GLU A 80 -17.50 -3.38 -14.52
C GLU A 80 -16.01 -3.46 -14.17
N CYS A 81 -15.15 -3.61 -15.18
CA CYS A 81 -13.71 -3.65 -15.05
C CYS A 81 -13.08 -2.50 -15.82
N GLY A 82 -12.11 -1.80 -15.21
CA GLY A 82 -11.23 -0.87 -15.90
C GLY A 82 -9.85 -1.46 -16.15
N LEU A 83 -9.21 -1.05 -17.24
CA LEU A 83 -7.90 -1.55 -17.64
C LEU A 83 -6.83 -0.49 -17.36
N LEU A 84 -5.89 -0.82 -16.49
CA LEU A 84 -4.62 -0.07 -16.39
C LEU A 84 -3.67 -0.64 -17.45
N ILE A 85 -3.37 0.15 -18.48
CA ILE A 85 -2.46 -0.27 -19.55
C ILE A 85 -1.05 0.17 -19.19
N LEU A 86 -0.17 -0.81 -19.02
CA LEU A 86 1.25 -0.60 -18.79
C LEU A 86 2.02 -0.96 -20.07
N ASP A 87 2.87 -0.05 -20.52
CA ASP A 87 3.72 -0.22 -21.70
C ASP A 87 5.21 0.00 -21.37
N SER A 88 6.05 0.10 -22.39
CA SER A 88 7.50 0.26 -22.21
C SER A 88 7.88 1.53 -21.44
N LYS A 89 7.02 2.56 -21.40
CA LYS A 89 7.24 3.79 -20.62
C LYS A 89 7.10 3.58 -19.10
N ASP A 90 6.36 2.54 -18.69
CA ASP A 90 6.01 2.28 -17.28
C ASP A 90 6.97 1.29 -16.62
N LYS A 91 8.01 0.87 -17.36
CA LYS A 91 9.02 -0.08 -16.89
C LYS A 91 9.67 0.38 -15.59
N ASP A 92 10.04 1.65 -15.51
CA ASP A 92 10.74 2.19 -14.34
C ASP A 92 9.84 2.17 -13.10
N PHE A 93 8.55 2.50 -13.27
CA PHE A 93 7.55 2.40 -12.21
C PHE A 93 7.43 0.96 -11.67
N LEU A 94 7.36 -0.04 -12.56
CA LEU A 94 7.28 -1.44 -12.16
C LEU A 94 8.56 -1.90 -11.43
N LEU A 95 9.73 -1.57 -11.97
CA LEU A 95 11.02 -1.97 -11.38
C LEU A 95 11.24 -1.31 -10.01
N GLU A 96 10.90 -0.04 -9.88
CA GLU A 96 11.02 0.68 -8.61
C GLU A 96 9.98 0.18 -7.59
N THR A 97 8.73 -0.09 -7.99
CA THR A 97 7.74 -0.71 -7.11
C THR A 97 8.21 -2.08 -6.60
N PHE A 98 8.82 -2.89 -7.49
CA PHE A 98 9.37 -4.19 -7.13
C PHE A 98 10.58 -4.07 -6.18
N THR A 99 11.42 -3.06 -6.41
CA THR A 99 12.54 -2.71 -5.52
C THR A 99 12.03 -2.33 -4.13
N ILE A 100 11.02 -1.46 -4.06
CA ILE A 100 10.38 -1.04 -2.81
C ILE A 100 9.84 -2.26 -2.06
N PHE A 101 9.14 -3.17 -2.76
CA PHE A 101 8.62 -4.40 -2.15
C PHE A 101 9.74 -5.24 -1.50
N GLY A 102 10.87 -5.38 -2.19
CA GLY A 102 12.06 -6.08 -1.69
C GLY A 102 12.71 -5.42 -0.47
N LEU A 103 12.48 -4.13 -0.22
CA LEU A 103 12.98 -3.42 0.97
C LEU A 103 12.08 -3.56 2.21
N LEU A 104 10.85 -4.06 2.04
CA LEU A 104 9.86 -4.06 3.11
C LEU A 104 10.16 -5.04 4.25
N SER A 105 10.77 -6.18 3.94
CA SER A 105 11.16 -7.18 4.95
C SER A 105 12.21 -8.15 4.39
N LYS A 106 12.89 -8.89 5.26
CA LYS A 106 13.84 -9.96 4.84
C LYS A 106 13.16 -11.03 3.97
N SER A 107 11.90 -11.37 4.26
CA SER A 107 11.15 -12.37 3.48
C SER A 107 10.87 -11.83 2.09
N HIS A 108 10.31 -10.62 2.00
CA HIS A 108 10.03 -9.98 0.70
C HIS A 108 11.31 -9.79 -0.13
N ASN A 109 12.42 -9.45 0.52
CA ASN A 109 13.72 -9.34 -0.14
C ASN A 109 14.15 -10.65 -0.79
N TYR A 110 14.07 -11.74 -0.04
CA TYR A 110 14.35 -13.08 -0.55
C TYR A 110 13.44 -13.45 -1.73
N ASP A 111 12.12 -13.27 -1.58
CA ASP A 111 11.14 -13.58 -2.62
C ASP A 111 11.42 -12.80 -3.92
N VAL A 112 11.71 -11.50 -3.79
CA VAL A 112 12.08 -10.63 -4.93
C VAL A 112 13.35 -11.12 -5.61
N CYS A 113 14.37 -11.51 -4.85
CA CYS A 113 15.61 -12.03 -5.42
C CYS A 113 15.38 -13.35 -6.17
N GLU A 114 14.57 -14.26 -5.64
CA GLU A 114 14.23 -15.51 -6.31
C GLU A 114 13.44 -15.28 -7.60
N ILE A 115 12.47 -14.35 -7.59
CA ILE A 115 11.74 -13.97 -8.82
C ILE A 115 12.70 -13.41 -9.87
N ILE A 116 13.63 -12.52 -9.50
CA ILE A 116 14.61 -11.95 -10.43
C ILE A 116 15.51 -13.05 -11.01
N LYS A 117 15.97 -14.00 -10.18
CA LYS A 117 16.76 -15.14 -10.64
C LYS A 117 15.99 -15.98 -11.66
N ILE A 118 14.71 -16.23 -11.44
CA ILE A 118 13.87 -16.98 -12.39
C ILE A 118 13.77 -16.22 -13.71
N ILE A 119 13.51 -14.92 -13.68
CA ILE A 119 13.39 -14.09 -14.89
C ILE A 119 14.70 -14.03 -15.69
N LEU A 120 15.85 -13.90 -15.01
CA LEU A 120 17.17 -13.82 -15.66
C LEU A 120 17.66 -15.14 -16.24
N ASN A 121 17.11 -16.26 -15.78
CA ASN A 121 17.48 -17.61 -16.24
C ASN A 121 16.38 -18.26 -17.12
N ALA A 122 15.32 -17.52 -17.45
CA ALA A 122 14.27 -17.93 -18.38
C ALA A 122 14.67 -17.64 -19.82
#